data_AF-A0A352CBF8-F1
#
_entry.id   AF-A0A352CBF8-F1
#
_cell.length_a   1.000
_cell.length_b   1.000
_cell.length_c   1.000
_cell.angle_alpha   90.00
_cell.angle_beta   90.00
_cell.angle_gamma   90.00
#
_symmetry.space_group_name_H-M   'P 1'
#
loop_
_entity.id
_entity.type
_entity.pdbx_description
1 polymer ?
#
loop_
_entity_poly.entity_id
_entity_poly.type
_entity_poly.pdbx_seq_one_letter_code
_entity_poly.pdbx_strand_id
1 'polypeptide(L)'
;MTKLDAGDGSTAAEQPKLVYVRPQSAQSVIAENDIDLESLGIKHMPGPDDIWYSVHAGSDGACLAILTERAAAFAAAEAHDFLPVSVH
;
A
#
# COMPACT_ATOMS: atom_id res chain seq x y z
N MET A 1 -27.86 45.80 -1.82
CA MET A 1 -26.94 45.17 -2.79
C MET A 1 -25.79 44.56 -2.01
N THR A 2 -25.98 43.35 -1.48
CA THR A 2 -24.96 42.62 -0.72
C THR A 2 -24.03 41.94 -1.73
N LYS A 3 -22.76 42.32 -1.73
CA LYS A 3 -21.74 41.85 -2.67
C LYS A 3 -21.30 40.44 -2.25
N LEU A 4 -21.27 39.57 -3.26
CA LEU A 4 -20.86 38.17 -3.31
C LEU A 4 -19.89 37.71 -2.22
N ASP A 5 -20.27 36.62 -1.56
CA ASP A 5 -19.41 35.68 -0.87
C ASP A 5 -18.33 35.17 -1.85
N ALA A 6 -17.07 35.48 -1.56
CA ALA A 6 -15.94 34.90 -2.27
C ALA A 6 -15.87 33.43 -1.92
N GLY A 7 -16.22 32.57 -2.89
CA GLY A 7 -15.96 31.15 -2.79
C GLY A 7 -14.46 30.91 -2.60
N ASP A 8 -14.08 30.52 -1.38
CA ASP A 8 -12.81 29.85 -1.14
C ASP A 8 -12.92 28.45 -1.75
N GLY A 9 -12.72 28.39 -3.06
CA GLY A 9 -12.38 27.16 -3.75
C GLY A 9 -10.97 26.78 -3.33
N SER A 10 -10.82 26.26 -2.11
CA SER A 10 -9.61 25.59 -1.68
C SER A 10 -9.32 24.50 -2.71
N THR A 11 -8.38 24.81 -3.59
CA THR A 11 -7.73 23.85 -4.47
C THR A 11 -6.92 22.97 -3.53
N ALA A 12 -7.60 22.01 -2.90
CA ALA A 12 -6.93 20.86 -2.30
C ALA A 12 -6.28 20.18 -3.49
N ALA A 13 -5.04 20.56 -3.78
CA ALA A 13 -4.19 19.83 -4.70
C ALA A 13 -4.30 18.38 -4.24
N GLU A 14 -4.95 17.55 -5.04
CA GLU A 14 -5.00 16.11 -4.84
C GLU A 14 -3.55 15.68 -4.99
N GLN A 15 -2.80 15.75 -3.89
CA GLN A 15 -1.43 15.34 -3.89
C GLN A 15 -1.45 13.87 -4.27
N PRO A 16 -0.65 13.47 -5.25
CA PRO A 16 -0.65 12.09 -5.68
C PRO A 16 -0.41 11.22 -4.45
N LYS A 17 -1.26 10.21 -4.28
CA LYS A 17 -1.19 9.35 -3.11
C LYS A 17 0.02 8.44 -3.27
N LEU A 18 1.16 8.89 -2.76
CA LEU A 18 2.41 8.15 -2.79
C LEU A 18 2.27 6.90 -1.92
N VAL A 19 2.73 5.75 -2.43
CA VAL A 19 2.80 4.51 -1.64
C VAL A 19 4.18 3.89 -1.76
N TYR A 20 4.68 3.36 -0.64
CA TYR A 20 5.98 2.71 -0.57
C TYR A 20 5.80 1.20 -0.65
N VAL A 21 6.42 0.58 -1.66
CA VAL A 21 6.47 -0.87 -1.80
C VAL A 21 7.79 -1.36 -1.20
N ARG A 22 7.72 -2.10 -0.10
CA ARG A 22 8.89 -2.62 0.62
C ARG A 22 8.96 -4.15 0.53
N PRO A 23 10.13 -4.72 0.16
CA PRO A 23 10.35 -6.16 0.28
C PRO A 23 10.54 -6.52 1.76
N GLN A 24 9.88 -7.59 2.22
CA GLN A 24 9.99 -8.12 3.57
C GLN A 24 9.92 -9.65 3.54
N SER A 25 10.51 -10.31 4.54
CA SER A 25 10.35 -11.76 4.66
C SER A 25 8.87 -12.11 4.88
N ALA A 26 8.37 -13.14 4.20
CA ALA A 26 6.99 -13.59 4.33
C ALA A 26 6.64 -13.88 5.80
N GLN A 27 7.57 -14.50 6.54
CA GLN A 27 7.40 -14.82 7.96
C GLN A 27 7.21 -13.56 8.82
N SER A 28 8.01 -12.52 8.60
CA SER A 28 7.83 -11.23 9.30
C SER A 28 6.47 -10.64 8.99
N VAL A 29 6.08 -10.61 7.72
CA VAL A 29 4.82 -10.02 7.30
C VAL A 29 3.62 -10.74 7.91
N ILE A 30 3.63 -12.06 7.95
CA ILE A 30 2.59 -12.88 8.58
C ILE A 30 2.51 -12.59 10.08
N ALA A 31 3.66 -12.56 10.76
CA ALA A 31 3.72 -12.31 12.20
C ALA A 31 3.31 -10.87 12.58
N GLU A 32 3.67 -9.89 11.76
CA GLU A 32 3.35 -8.47 12.00
C GLU A 32 1.88 -8.13 11.73
N ASN A 33 1.24 -8.81 10.78
CA ASN A 33 -0.12 -8.49 10.32
C ASN A 33 -1.16 -9.54 10.71
N ASP A 34 -0.77 -10.57 11.49
CA ASP A 34 -1.62 -11.68 11.92
C ASP A 34 -2.37 -12.32 10.74
N ILE A 35 -1.62 -12.65 9.67
CA ILE A 35 -2.23 -13.16 8.43
C ILE A 35 -2.62 -14.62 8.59
N ASP A 36 -3.92 -14.88 8.43
CA ASP A 36 -4.42 -16.24 8.34
C ASP A 36 -4.15 -16.85 6.96
N LEU A 37 -3.13 -17.71 6.90
CA LEU A 37 -2.70 -18.36 5.66
C LEU A 37 -3.75 -19.33 5.10
N GLU A 38 -4.52 -19.99 5.98
CA GLU A 38 -5.54 -20.97 5.57
C GLU A 38 -6.69 -20.28 4.82
N SER A 39 -7.14 -19.13 5.30
CA SER A 39 -8.15 -18.28 4.62
C SER A 39 -7.69 -17.82 3.23
N LEU A 40 -6.38 -17.64 3.04
CA LEU A 40 -5.78 -17.33 1.74
C LEU A 40 -5.54 -18.56 0.86
N GLY A 41 -5.90 -19.77 1.33
CA GLY A 41 -5.67 -21.02 0.62
C GLY A 41 -4.20 -21.45 0.56
N ILE A 42 -3.34 -20.81 1.36
CA ILE A 42 -1.91 -21.11 1.44
C ILE A 42 -1.75 -22.33 2.36
N LYS A 43 -1.49 -23.50 1.76
CA LYS A 43 -1.43 -24.78 2.49
C LYS A 43 -0.11 -25.03 3.23
N HIS A 44 0.90 -24.20 2.98
CA HIS A 44 2.25 -24.38 3.51
C HIS A 44 2.81 -23.04 4.01
N MET A 45 3.46 -23.08 5.17
CA MET A 45 4.16 -21.90 5.69
C MET A 45 5.27 -21.50 4.70
N PRO A 46 5.35 -20.22 4.28
CA PRO A 46 6.44 -19.76 3.44
C PRO A 46 7.78 -19.86 4.15
N GLY A 47 8.82 -20.13 3.37
CA GLY A 47 10.18 -20.28 3.84
C GLY A 47 10.80 -18.96 4.31
N PRO A 48 11.99 -19.03 4.93
CA PRO A 48 12.71 -17.83 5.39
C PRO A 48 13.23 -16.96 4.24
N ASP A 49 13.37 -17.53 3.05
CA ASP A 49 13.83 -16.83 1.83
C ASP A 49 12.66 -16.26 1.00
N ASP A 50 11.41 -16.63 1.32
CA ASP A 50 10.23 -16.08 0.64
C ASP A 50 10.08 -14.60 0.96
N ILE A 51 10.07 -13.77 -0.09
CA ILE A 51 9.91 -12.32 0.03
C ILE A 51 8.52 -11.92 -0.42
N TRP A 52 7.82 -11.21 0.46
CA TRP A 52 6.55 -10.56 0.14
C TRP A 52 6.75 -9.04 0.09
N TYR A 53 5.83 -8.37 -0.60
CA TYR A 53 5.87 -6.94 -0.86
C TYR A 53 4.68 -6.29 -0.17
N SER A 54 4.96 -5.51 0.87
CA SER A 54 3.94 -4.72 1.54
C SER A 54 3.91 -3.30 0.95
N VAL A 55 2.69 -2.81 0.75
CA VAL A 55 2.38 -1.49 0.19
C VAL A 55 1.95 -0.60 1.33
N HIS A 56 2.68 0.48 1.56
CA HIS A 56 2.47 1.39 2.67
C HIS A 56 2.02 2.77 2.20
N ALA A 57 1.03 3.34 2.87
CA ALA A 57 0.59 4.70 2.62
C ALA A 57 1.74 5.67 2.91
N GLY A 58 2.07 6.56 1.97
CA GLY A 58 3.17 7.49 2.17
C GLY A 58 2.94 8.56 3.24
N SER A 59 1.68 8.81 3.59
CA SER A 59 1.29 9.85 4.56
C SER A 59 1.40 9.41 6.02
N ASP A 60 1.08 8.15 6.32
CA ASP A 60 0.96 7.63 7.70
C ASP A 60 1.77 6.35 7.93
N GLY A 61 2.29 5.73 6.86
CA GLY A 61 3.00 4.45 6.94
C GLY A 61 2.08 3.24 7.14
N ALA A 62 0.76 3.42 7.12
CA ALA A 62 -0.21 2.33 7.25
C ALA A 62 -0.04 1.27 6.14
N CYS A 63 -0.10 -0.01 6.50
CA CYS A 63 -0.08 -1.12 5.54
C CYS A 63 -1.42 -1.16 4.80
N LEU A 64 -1.39 -0.96 3.48
CA LEU A 64 -2.57 -0.93 2.62
C LEU A 64 -2.82 -2.29 1.96
N ALA A 65 -1.75 -2.98 1.56
CA ALA A 65 -1.83 -4.26 0.88
C ALA A 65 -0.54 -5.05 1.04
N ILE A 66 -0.63 -6.37 0.95
CA ILE A 66 0.51 -7.29 0.97
C ILE A 66 0.35 -8.24 -0.21
N LEU A 67 1.38 -8.35 -1.03
CA LEU A 67 1.39 -9.16 -2.23
C LEU A 67 2.65 -10.01 -2.30
N THR A 68 2.58 -11.18 -2.91
CA THR A 68 3.74 -12.07 -3.06
C THR A 68 4.69 -11.59 -4.16
N GLU A 69 4.19 -10.81 -5.12
CA GLU A 69 4.94 -10.36 -6.29
C GLU A 69 5.08 -8.83 -6.33
N ARG A 70 6.30 -8.33 -6.58
CA ARG A 70 6.55 -6.88 -6.67
C ARG A 70 5.72 -6.23 -7.76
N ALA A 71 5.71 -6.82 -8.96
CA ALA A 71 4.99 -6.26 -10.10
C ALA A 71 3.48 -6.18 -9.82
N ALA A 72 2.93 -7.18 -9.11
CA ALA A 72 1.53 -7.16 -8.69
C ALA A 72 1.27 -6.02 -7.69
N ALA A 73 2.19 -5.76 -6.76
CA ALA A 73 2.05 -4.68 -5.79
C ALA A 73 2.02 -3.30 -6.47
N PHE A 74 2.87 -3.10 -7.48
CA PHE A 74 2.87 -1.88 -8.29
C PHE A 74 1.58 -1.76 -9.10
N ALA A 75 1.18 -2.82 -9.81
CA ALA A 75 -0.05 -2.81 -10.60
C ALA A 75 -1.30 -2.55 -9.75
N ALA A 76 -1.36 -3.11 -8.54
CA ALA A 76 -2.44 -2.86 -7.59
C ALA A 76 -2.47 -1.39 -7.14
N ALA A 77 -1.30 -0.81 -6.84
CA ALA A 77 -1.20 0.61 -6.50
C ALA A 77 -1.67 1.51 -7.67
N GLU A 78 -1.18 1.25 -8.88
CA GLU A 78 -1.55 2.01 -10.08
C GLU A 78 -3.05 1.90 -10.41
N ALA A 79 -3.64 0.71 -10.24
CA ALA A 79 -5.07 0.51 -10.45
C ALA A 79 -5.97 1.33 -9.50
N HIS A 80 -5.40 1.78 -8.37
CA HIS A 80 -6.08 2.60 -7.37
C HIS A 80 -5.61 4.08 -7.38
N ASP A 81 -4.96 4.52 -8.46
CA ASP A 81 -4.46 5.89 -8.64
C ASP A 81 -3.38 6.29 -7.60
N PHE A 82 -2.68 5.30 -7.04
CA PHE A 82 -1.51 5.54 -6.19
C PHE A 82 -0.25 5.67 -7.04
N LEU A 83 0.75 6.40 -6.54
CA LEU A 83 2.11 6.42 -7.10
C LEU A 83 3.02 5.48 -6.32
N PRO A 84 3.28 4.26 -6.80
CA PRO A 84 4.16 3.32 -6.11
C PRO A 84 5.63 3.67 -6.30
N VAL A 85 6.36 3.70 -5.19
CA VAL A 85 7.82 3.83 -5.15
C VAL A 85 8.41 2.64 -4.39
N SER A 86 9.46 2.03 -4.94
CA SER A 86 10.18 0.98 -4.20
C SER A 86 11.21 1.62 -3.29
N VAL A 87 11.18 1.23 -2.01
CA VAL A 87 12.28 1.42 -1.09
C VAL A 87 13.11 0.13 -1.07
N HIS A 88 14.42 0.26 -1.25
CA HIS A 88 15.38 -0.85 -1.25
C HIS A 88 16.17 -0.84 0.05
#